data_AF-A0A1Y3BR18-F1
#
_entry.id   AF-A0A1Y3BR18-F1
#
_cell.length_a   1.000
_cell.length_b   1.000
_cell.length_c   1.000
_cell.angle_alpha   90.00
_cell.angle_beta   90.00
_cell.angle_gamma   90.00
#
_symmetry.space_group_name_H-M   'P 1'
#
loop_
_entity.id
_entity.type
_entity.pdbx_description
1 polymer ?
#
loop_
_entity_poly.entity_id
_entity_poly.type
_entity_poly.pdbx_seq_one_letter_code
_entity_poly.pdbx_strand_id
1 'polypeptide(L)'
;MKICPDQLKWDDYRLRKCRYQNRTYRYGEQIELIENRCKRCVCNEHWNEYDPESSPESCVDQTCPINRDYRRQNCLPIYQQDRCCPIDYICPSQQNNTIIVNNNDYLADEKPNGKSKYHCWLNGQKYRLGNDINITKELTIFQHSCATCQCKIPPLMTCVLNEKCFQNNN
;
A
#
# COMPACT_ATOMS: atom_id res chain seq x y z
N MET A 1 27.11 19.28 18.33
CA MET A 1 27.95 19.42 17.12
C MET A 1 27.94 18.08 16.40
N LYS A 2 27.50 18.03 15.14
CA LYS A 2 27.62 16.81 14.33
C LYS A 2 29.05 16.76 13.81
N ILE A 3 29.86 15.86 14.36
CA ILE A 3 31.22 15.60 13.88
C ILE A 3 31.08 14.79 12.60
N CYS A 4 31.51 15.34 11.47
CA CYS A 4 31.69 14.57 10.24
C CYS A 4 32.85 13.58 10.46
N PRO A 5 32.74 12.32 10.01
CA PRO A 5 33.76 11.31 10.27
C PRO A 5 35.08 11.64 9.56
N ASP A 6 36.18 11.33 10.25
CA ASP A 6 37.58 11.51 9.85
C ASP A 6 37.88 11.06 8.41
N GLN A 7 38.75 11.80 7.71
CA GLN A 7 39.05 11.57 6.28
C GLN A 7 39.60 10.16 5.97
N LEU A 8 40.23 9.48 6.93
CA LEU A 8 40.71 8.11 6.76
C LEU A 8 39.58 7.07 6.64
N LYS A 9 38.38 7.34 7.17
CA LYS A 9 37.21 6.45 6.99
C LYS A 9 36.53 6.65 5.63
N TRP A 10 36.73 7.80 4.99
CA TRP A 10 36.03 8.14 3.75
C TRP A 10 36.47 7.29 2.54
N ASP A 11 37.73 6.88 2.48
CA ASP A 11 38.22 6.05 1.36
C ASP A 11 37.70 4.62 1.44
N ASP A 12 37.52 4.07 2.65
CA ASP A 12 36.89 2.76 2.86
C ASP A 12 35.41 2.77 2.45
N TYR A 13 34.67 3.83 2.80
CA TYR A 13 33.28 3.99 2.35
C TYR A 13 33.13 4.14 0.83
N ARG A 14 34.10 4.76 0.14
CA ARG A 14 34.07 4.94 -1.33
C ARG A 14 34.28 3.64 -2.10
N LEU A 15 35.02 2.69 -1.53
CA LEU A 15 35.30 1.40 -2.15
C LEU A 15 34.21 0.36 -1.87
N ARG A 16 33.43 0.56 -0.80
CA ARG A 16 32.38 -0.38 -0.41
C ARG A 16 31.22 -0.36 -1.39
N LYS A 17 30.83 -1.55 -1.83
CA LYS A 17 29.73 -1.78 -2.76
C LYS A 17 28.83 -2.88 -2.23
N CYS A 18 27.54 -2.70 -2.38
CA CYS A 18 26.53 -3.72 -2.09
C CYS A 18 26.06 -4.33 -3.39
N ARG A 19 25.67 -5.60 -3.34
CA ARG A 19 25.03 -6.27 -4.46
C ARG A 19 23.63 -6.70 -4.05
N TYR A 20 22.69 -6.49 -4.95
CA TYR A 20 21.35 -7.00 -4.83
C TYR A 20 20.88 -7.41 -6.21
N GLN A 21 20.47 -8.66 -6.36
CA GLN A 21 20.16 -9.28 -7.65
C GLN A 21 21.34 -9.11 -8.62
N ASN A 22 21.14 -8.43 -9.76
CA ASN A 22 22.16 -8.22 -10.79
C ASN A 22 22.66 -6.77 -10.84
N ARG A 23 22.48 -5.99 -9.76
CA ARG A 23 22.92 -4.59 -9.68
C ARG A 23 23.89 -4.40 -8.51
N THR A 24 24.90 -3.56 -8.74
CA THR A 24 25.86 -3.12 -7.73
C THR A 24 25.54 -1.68 -7.32
N TYR A 25 25.50 -1.43 -6.02
CA TYR A 25 25.13 -0.16 -5.40
C TYR A 25 26.33 0.42 -4.65
N ARG A 26 26.48 1.74 -4.69
CA ARG A 26 27.52 2.45 -3.94
C ARG A 26 27.09 2.60 -2.48
N TYR A 27 28.06 2.72 -1.57
CA TYR A 27 27.77 3.05 -0.18
C TYR A 27 26.89 4.31 -0.08
N GLY A 28 25.81 4.23 0.70
CA GLY A 28 24.78 5.27 0.84
C GLY A 28 23.70 5.28 -0.24
N GLU A 29 23.83 4.50 -1.32
CA GLU A 29 22.81 4.41 -2.37
C GLU A 29 21.58 3.64 -1.87
N GLN A 30 20.39 4.07 -2.28
CA GLN A 30 19.15 3.39 -1.96
C GLN A 30 19.02 2.10 -2.78
N ILE A 31 18.58 1.03 -2.12
CA ILE A 31 18.28 -0.25 -2.73
C ILE A 31 16.77 -0.48 -2.65
N GLU A 32 16.14 -0.73 -3.80
CA GLU A 32 14.74 -1.10 -3.86
C GLU A 32 14.61 -2.62 -3.85
N LEU A 33 13.98 -3.18 -2.81
CA LEU A 33 13.68 -4.61 -2.77
C LEU A 33 12.44 -4.87 -3.63
N ILE A 34 12.58 -5.73 -4.65
CA ILE A 34 11.47 -6.06 -5.54
C ILE A 34 10.43 -6.93 -4.84
N GLU A 35 10.90 -7.90 -4.04
CA GLU A 35 10.05 -8.82 -3.26
C GLU A 35 9.28 -8.10 -2.14
N ASN A 36 9.89 -7.08 -1.54
CA ASN A 36 9.31 -6.32 -0.46
C ASN A 36 9.44 -4.82 -0.71
N ARG A 37 8.53 -4.32 -1.56
CA ARG A 37 8.41 -2.89 -1.88
C ARG A 37 8.07 -2.03 -0.66
N CYS A 38 7.76 -2.63 0.50
CA CYS A 38 7.51 -1.95 1.77
C CYS A 38 8.77 -1.65 2.60
N LYS A 39 9.93 -2.20 2.25
CA LYS A 39 11.20 -1.83 2.86
C LYS A 39 11.86 -0.68 2.10
N ARG A 40 12.58 0.17 2.82
CA ARG A 40 13.54 1.11 2.26
C ARG A 40 14.92 0.72 2.72
N CYS A 41 15.78 0.37 1.78
CA CYS A 41 17.13 -0.07 2.07
C CYS A 41 18.16 0.95 1.60
N VAL A 42 19.31 0.95 2.27
CA VAL A 42 20.50 1.72 1.90
C VAL A 42 21.69 0.77 1.92
N CYS A 43 22.55 0.88 0.92
CA CYS A 43 23.82 0.18 0.91
C CYS A 43 24.71 0.70 2.04
N ASN A 44 25.00 -0.12 3.03
CA ASN A 44 25.93 0.20 4.11
C ASN A 44 26.70 -1.04 4.57
N GLU A 45 27.44 -0.93 5.67
CA GLU A 45 28.29 -1.99 6.21
C GLU A 45 27.54 -3.22 6.73
N HIS A 46 26.26 -3.08 7.03
CA HIS A 46 25.37 -4.12 7.53
C HIS A 46 24.54 -4.78 6.43
N TRP A 47 24.83 -4.48 5.16
CA TRP A 47 24.08 -5.05 4.03
C TRP A 47 24.35 -6.55 3.88
N ASN A 48 23.28 -7.35 3.89
CA ASN A 48 23.32 -8.77 3.56
C ASN A 48 22.72 -9.00 2.17
N GLU A 49 23.55 -9.39 1.20
CA GLU A 49 23.11 -9.69 -0.19
C GLU A 49 22.14 -10.87 -0.27
N TYR A 50 22.27 -11.84 0.63
CA TYR A 50 21.49 -13.08 0.60
C TYR A 50 20.19 -12.98 1.39
N ASP A 51 20.15 -12.11 2.39
CA ASP A 51 18.96 -11.85 3.20
C ASP A 51 18.83 -10.36 3.54
N PRO A 52 18.44 -9.51 2.56
CA PRO A 52 18.31 -8.08 2.77
C PRO A 52 17.29 -7.70 3.83
N GLU A 53 16.20 -8.47 3.97
CA GLU A 53 15.08 -8.13 4.86
C GLU A 53 15.44 -8.27 6.34
N SER A 54 16.38 -9.16 6.68
CA SER A 54 16.85 -9.36 8.05
C SER A 54 17.96 -8.41 8.47
N SER A 55 18.30 -7.40 7.65
CA SER A 55 19.32 -6.39 7.92
C SER A 55 18.69 -5.08 8.43
N PRO A 56 18.23 -4.98 9.70
CA PRO A 56 17.45 -3.82 10.18
C PRO A 56 18.23 -2.50 10.14
N GLU A 57 19.57 -2.54 10.18
CA GLU A 57 20.43 -1.35 10.04
C GLU A 57 20.56 -0.88 8.58
N SER A 58 20.33 -1.78 7.61
CA SER A 58 20.36 -1.45 6.17
C SER A 58 18.97 -1.19 5.62
N CYS A 59 17.97 -1.88 6.14
CA CYS A 59 16.63 -1.98 5.60
C CYS A 59 15.59 -1.75 6.69
N VAL A 60 14.79 -0.71 6.54
CA VAL A 60 13.74 -0.36 7.49
C VAL A 60 12.38 -0.37 6.83
N ASP A 61 11.32 -0.58 7.61
CA ASP A 61 9.95 -0.43 7.11
C ASP A 61 9.70 1.01 6.69
N GLN A 62 9.18 1.19 5.49
CA GLN A 62 8.83 2.52 5.02
C GLN A 62 7.59 3.01 5.76
N THR A 63 7.67 4.24 6.27
CA THR A 63 6.49 4.94 6.75
C THR A 63 5.82 5.66 5.58
N CYS A 64 4.57 5.32 5.29
CA CYS A 64 3.78 6.03 4.29
C CYS A 64 3.30 7.38 4.83
N PRO A 65 3.39 8.46 4.04
CA PRO A 65 2.85 9.75 4.41
C PRO A 65 1.32 9.70 4.36
N ILE A 66 0.69 9.32 5.48
CA ILE A 66 -0.77 9.37 5.60
C ILE A 66 -1.13 10.80 6.00
N ASN A 67 -1.86 11.51 5.12
CA ASN A 67 -2.41 12.81 5.47
C ASN A 67 -3.35 12.65 6.69
N ARG A 68 -3.14 13.49 7.72
CA ARG A 68 -3.96 13.47 8.96
C ARG A 68 -5.44 13.65 8.67
N ASP A 69 -5.80 14.40 7.62
CA ASP A 69 -7.18 14.66 7.25
C ASP A 69 -7.87 13.39 6.74
N TYR A 70 -7.19 12.57 5.94
CA TYR A 70 -7.73 11.28 5.49
C TYR A 70 -7.92 10.30 6.65
N ARG A 71 -7.01 10.31 7.62
CA ARG A 71 -7.16 9.50 8.84
C ARG A 71 -8.37 9.95 9.67
N ARG A 72 -8.57 11.26 9.84
CA ARG A 72 -9.69 11.82 10.63
C ARG A 72 -11.05 11.58 9.98
N GLN A 73 -11.09 11.48 8.66
CA GLN A 73 -12.32 11.26 7.89
C GLN A 73 -12.65 9.77 7.70
N ASN A 74 -11.91 8.84 8.32
CA ASN A 74 -12.07 7.40 8.11
C ASN A 74 -12.01 7.01 6.62
N CYS A 75 -11.12 7.64 5.85
CA CYS A 75 -10.98 7.33 4.44
C CYS A 75 -10.28 5.98 4.25
N LEU A 76 -10.75 5.25 3.26
CA LEU A 76 -10.25 3.94 2.88
C LEU A 76 -9.09 4.07 1.88
N PRO A 77 -7.88 3.57 2.17
CA PRO A 77 -6.75 3.66 1.24
C PRO A 77 -6.94 2.76 0.01
N ILE A 78 -6.53 3.27 -1.15
CA ILE A 78 -6.38 2.53 -2.40
C ILE A 78 -4.89 2.32 -2.68
N TYR A 79 -4.48 1.06 -2.86
CA TYR A 79 -3.12 0.67 -3.19
C TYR A 79 -2.98 0.35 -4.68
N GLN A 80 -1.75 0.39 -5.19
CA GLN A 80 -1.37 -0.20 -6.47
C GLN A 80 -0.53 -1.45 -6.18
N GLN A 81 -0.67 -2.54 -6.95
CA GLN A 81 -0.03 -3.83 -6.65
C GLN A 81 1.47 -3.72 -6.38
N ASP A 82 2.18 -2.87 -7.11
CA ASP A 82 3.64 -2.74 -7.01
C ASP A 82 4.10 -1.57 -6.12
N ARG A 83 3.21 -1.00 -5.30
CA ARG A 83 3.52 0.10 -4.39
C ARG A 83 3.12 -0.24 -2.96
N CYS A 84 4.03 0.03 -2.02
CA CYS A 84 3.70 -0.15 -0.61
C CYS A 84 2.68 0.86 -0.10
N CYS A 85 2.83 2.12 -0.50
CA CYS A 85 2.00 3.19 0.02
C CYS A 85 0.70 3.37 -0.79
N PRO A 86 -0.38 3.80 -0.12
CA PRO A 86 -1.60 4.18 -0.81
C PRO A 86 -1.34 5.27 -1.85
N ILE A 87 -1.98 5.15 -3.00
CA ILE A 87 -1.93 6.15 -4.08
C ILE A 87 -3.14 7.08 -4.08
N ASP A 88 -4.24 6.66 -3.44
CA ASP A 88 -5.47 7.44 -3.34
C ASP A 88 -6.28 6.97 -2.11
N TYR A 89 -7.36 7.69 -1.79
CA TYR A 89 -8.26 7.40 -0.68
C TYR A 89 -9.72 7.59 -1.10
N ILE A 90 -10.62 6.84 -0.46
CA ILE A 90 -12.08 6.98 -0.59
C ILE A 90 -12.60 7.43 0.74
N CYS A 91 -13.07 8.67 0.81
CA CYS A 91 -13.62 9.22 2.03
C CYS A 91 -15.15 9.07 2.07
N PRO A 92 -15.75 8.88 3.26
CA PRO A 92 -17.21 8.91 3.42
C PRO A 92 -17.86 10.20 2.90
N SER A 93 -17.15 11.33 2.93
CA SER A 93 -17.60 12.61 2.36
C SER A 93 -17.70 12.59 0.83
N GLN A 94 -17.06 11.62 0.16
CA GLN A 94 -17.02 11.46 -1.29
C GLN A 94 -18.00 10.38 -1.80
N GLN A 95 -18.98 9.98 -0.98
CA GLN A 95 -19.95 8.93 -1.31
C GLN A 95 -20.67 9.19 -2.64
N ASN A 96 -20.96 10.45 -2.99
CA ASN A 96 -21.62 10.80 -4.24
C ASN A 96 -20.78 10.50 -5.49
N ASN A 97 -19.46 10.38 -5.35
CA ASN A 97 -18.53 10.18 -6.48
C ASN A 97 -18.02 8.72 -6.56
N THR A 98 -18.53 7.83 -5.69
CA THR A 98 -18.09 6.43 -5.63
C THR A 98 -19.28 5.51 -5.92
N ILE A 99 -19.25 4.88 -7.09
CA ILE A 99 -20.29 3.94 -7.55
C ILE A 99 -19.84 2.51 -7.19
N ILE A 100 -20.74 1.72 -6.59
CA ILE A 100 -20.53 0.30 -6.32
C ILE A 100 -21.17 -0.49 -7.45
N VAL A 101 -20.38 -1.26 -8.21
CA VAL A 101 -20.82 -1.85 -9.48
C VAL A 101 -21.46 -3.23 -9.28
N ASN A 102 -20.94 -4.05 -8.36
CA ASN A 102 -21.44 -5.40 -8.10
C ASN A 102 -21.59 -5.62 -6.60
N ASN A 103 -22.80 -5.91 -6.12
CA ASN A 103 -23.09 -5.83 -4.69
C ASN A 103 -24.07 -6.91 -4.20
N ASN A 104 -24.08 -8.11 -4.78
CA ASN A 104 -25.10 -9.11 -4.45
C ASN A 104 -24.99 -9.74 -3.03
N ASP A 105 -24.06 -9.30 -2.18
CA ASP A 105 -23.76 -9.95 -0.89
C ASP A 105 -23.57 -8.95 0.26
N TYR A 106 -24.36 -7.86 0.26
CA TYR A 106 -24.47 -6.96 1.40
C TYR A 106 -25.28 -7.58 2.55
N LEU A 107 -24.85 -7.34 3.78
CA LEU A 107 -25.62 -7.69 4.98
C LEU A 107 -26.71 -6.62 5.20
N ALA A 108 -27.92 -6.84 4.69
CA ALA A 108 -29.07 -5.97 4.92
C ALA A 108 -29.64 -6.18 6.32
N ASP A 109 -29.11 -5.50 7.35
CA ASP A 109 -29.61 -5.44 8.75
C ASP A 109 -30.18 -6.76 9.35
N GLU A 110 -29.74 -7.91 8.83
CA GLU A 110 -30.21 -9.21 9.29
C GLU A 110 -29.57 -9.48 10.65
N LYS A 111 -30.43 -9.71 11.65
CA LYS A 111 -30.02 -10.24 12.94
C LYS A 111 -29.12 -11.46 12.69
N PRO A 112 -27.92 -11.51 13.29
CA PRO A 112 -26.86 -12.43 12.86
C PRO A 112 -27.22 -13.88 13.20
N ASN A 113 -27.90 -14.58 12.28
CA ASN A 113 -28.18 -16.01 12.36
C ASN A 113 -27.15 -16.86 11.58
N GLY A 114 -25.93 -16.36 11.39
CA GLY A 114 -24.81 -17.10 10.80
C GLY A 114 -23.49 -16.38 11.07
N LYS A 115 -22.73 -16.87 12.06
CA LYS A 115 -21.70 -16.12 12.79
C LYS A 115 -20.33 -16.07 12.08
N SER A 116 -20.11 -15.06 11.24
CA SER A 116 -18.81 -14.37 11.29
C SER A 116 -19.02 -13.05 12.04
N LYS A 117 -18.37 -12.89 13.20
CA LYS A 117 -18.39 -11.62 13.96
C LYS A 117 -17.68 -10.50 13.17
N TYR A 118 -16.78 -10.88 12.26
CA TYR A 118 -15.90 -9.97 11.55
C TYR A 118 -16.53 -9.52 10.23
N HIS A 119 -16.68 -8.21 10.09
CA HIS A 119 -17.25 -7.55 8.92
C HIS A 119 -16.43 -6.30 8.59
N CYS A 120 -16.42 -5.92 7.32
CA CYS A 120 -15.81 -4.66 6.88
C CYS A 120 -16.87 -3.60 6.60
N TRP A 121 -16.47 -2.35 6.71
CA TRP A 121 -17.31 -1.19 6.42
C TRP A 121 -16.83 -0.47 5.16
N LEU A 122 -17.77 -0.15 4.28
CA LEU A 122 -17.54 0.69 3.10
C LEU A 122 -18.82 1.49 2.82
N ASN A 123 -18.71 2.82 2.72
CA ASN A 123 -19.82 3.73 2.45
C ASN A 123 -21.08 3.49 3.32
N GLY A 124 -20.87 3.20 4.62
CA GLY A 124 -21.95 2.94 5.57
C GLY A 124 -22.57 1.54 5.48
N GLN A 125 -22.18 0.71 4.52
CA GLN A 125 -22.62 -0.68 4.38
C GLN A 125 -21.65 -1.66 5.04
N LYS A 126 -22.18 -2.80 5.50
CA LYS A 126 -21.43 -3.90 6.09
C LYS A 126 -21.24 -5.04 5.10
N TYR A 127 -20.01 -5.54 5.04
CA TYR A 127 -19.60 -6.62 4.15
C TYR A 127 -19.03 -7.79 4.94
N ARG A 128 -19.32 -9.02 4.49
CA ARG A 128 -18.77 -10.23 5.09
C ARG A 128 -17.29 -10.38 4.74
N LEU A 129 -16.56 -11.09 5.60
CA LEU A 129 -15.19 -11.50 5.33
C LEU A 129 -15.14 -12.32 4.03
N GLY A 130 -14.21 -12.00 3.14
CA GLY A 130 -14.04 -12.63 1.83
C GLY A 130 -14.73 -11.91 0.68
N ASN A 131 -15.69 -11.02 0.94
CA ASN A 131 -16.44 -10.34 -0.13
C ASN A 131 -15.52 -9.42 -0.94
N ASP A 132 -15.64 -9.55 -2.26
CA ASP A 132 -15.00 -8.69 -3.26
C ASP A 132 -16.03 -7.71 -3.83
N ILE A 133 -15.71 -6.42 -3.80
CA ILE A 133 -16.56 -5.34 -4.30
C ILE A 133 -15.77 -4.52 -5.31
N ASN A 134 -16.35 -4.34 -6.50
CA ASN A 134 -15.80 -3.42 -7.50
C ASN A 134 -16.40 -2.04 -7.30
N ILE A 135 -15.52 -1.05 -7.22
CA ILE A 135 -15.88 0.35 -7.08
C ILE A 135 -15.29 1.16 -8.22
N THR A 136 -16.03 2.17 -8.61
CA THR A 136 -15.61 3.17 -9.59
C THR A 136 -15.71 4.53 -8.93
N LYS A 137 -14.60 5.27 -8.93
CA LYS A 137 -14.51 6.64 -8.43
C LYS A 137 -14.43 7.57 -9.62
N GLU A 138 -15.41 8.44 -9.73
CA GLU A 138 -15.41 9.52 -10.72
C GLU A 138 -14.43 10.59 -10.27
N LEU A 139 -13.33 10.75 -11.02
CA LEU A 139 -12.35 11.82 -10.80
C LEU A 139 -12.72 13.04 -11.66
N THR A 140 -13.18 12.82 -12.89
CA THR A 140 -13.79 13.81 -13.80
C THR A 140 -14.80 13.12 -14.73
N ILE A 141 -15.54 13.89 -15.54
CA ILE A 141 -16.54 13.39 -16.52
C ILE A 141 -15.95 12.36 -17.50
N PHE A 142 -14.62 12.35 -17.68
CA PHE A 142 -13.91 11.49 -18.62
C PHE A 142 -12.81 10.64 -17.96
N GLN A 143 -12.68 10.67 -16.63
CA GLN A 143 -11.68 9.88 -15.90
C GLN A 143 -12.34 9.16 -14.73
N HIS A 144 -12.39 7.84 -14.84
CA HIS A 144 -12.76 6.97 -13.74
C HIS A 144 -11.53 6.21 -13.27
N SER A 145 -11.27 6.23 -11.96
CA SER A 145 -10.39 5.25 -11.34
C SER A 145 -11.25 4.12 -10.79
N CYS A 146 -10.80 2.89 -10.95
CA CYS A 146 -11.49 1.76 -10.36
C CYS A 146 -10.60 1.04 -9.38
N ALA A 147 -11.23 0.46 -8.38
CA ALA A 147 -10.57 -0.43 -7.45
C ALA A 147 -11.45 -1.64 -7.17
N THR A 148 -10.79 -2.74 -6.85
CA THR A 148 -11.43 -3.91 -6.26
C THR A 148 -11.10 -3.90 -4.77
N CYS A 149 -12.14 -3.89 -3.94
CA CYS A 149 -12.06 -3.87 -2.49
C CYS A 149 -12.45 -5.23 -1.94
N GLN A 150 -11.59 -5.83 -1.13
CA GLN A 150 -11.87 -7.11 -0.48
C GLN A 150 -11.93 -6.96 1.03
N CYS A 151 -12.90 -7.64 1.66
CA CYS A 151 -12.94 -7.74 3.11
C CYS A 151 -11.97 -8.82 3.60
N LYS A 152 -10.69 -8.47 3.73
CA LYS A 152 -9.62 -9.35 4.25
C LYS A 152 -9.26 -9.08 5.70
N ILE A 153 -9.12 -7.80 6.07
CA ILE A 153 -8.65 -7.37 7.39
C ILE A 153 -9.66 -6.36 7.99
N PRO A 154 -10.74 -6.85 8.62
CA PRO A 154 -11.72 -6.02 9.31
C PRO A 154 -11.07 -5.05 10.32
N PRO A 155 -11.62 -3.83 10.52
CA PRO A 155 -12.94 -3.37 10.09
C PRO A 155 -12.99 -2.64 8.74
N LEU A 156 -11.85 -2.42 8.09
CA LEU A 156 -11.75 -1.70 6.82
C LEU A 156 -11.57 -2.67 5.65
N MET A 157 -12.00 -2.28 4.46
CA MET A 157 -11.70 -3.06 3.26
C MET A 157 -10.25 -2.85 2.80
N THR A 158 -9.72 -3.79 2.03
CA THR A 158 -8.44 -3.64 1.33
C THR A 158 -8.74 -3.39 -0.14
N CYS A 159 -8.48 -2.17 -0.63
CA CYS A 159 -8.76 -1.78 -2.01
C CYS A 159 -7.48 -1.68 -2.84
N VAL A 160 -7.51 -2.27 -4.03
CA VAL A 160 -6.40 -2.24 -4.99
C VAL A 160 -6.91 -1.69 -6.32
N LEU A 161 -6.17 -0.76 -6.90
CA LEU A 161 -6.46 -0.17 -8.21
C LEU A 161 -6.55 -1.28 -9.25
N ASN A 162 -7.61 -1.24 -10.06
CA ASN A 162 -7.78 -2.12 -11.21
C ASN A 162 -7.61 -1.31 -12.49
N GLU A 163 -6.44 -1.46 -13.14
CA GLU A 163 -6.07 -0.74 -14.36
C GLU A 163 -6.92 -1.14 -15.57
N LYS A 164 -7.63 -2.29 -15.52
CA LYS A 164 -8.42 -2.84 -16.64
C LYS A 164 -9.91 -2.54 -16.56
N CYS A 165 -10.30 -1.48 -15.86
CA CYS A 165 -11.71 -1.19 -15.65
C CYS A 165 -12.53 -0.91 -16.93
N PHE A 166 -11.85 -0.63 -18.05
CA PHE A 166 -12.44 -0.37 -19.35
C PHE A 166 -12.16 -1.45 -20.41
N GLN A 167 -12.03 -2.72 -20.00
CA GLN A 167 -12.01 -3.84 -20.94
C GLN A 167 -13.40 -4.50 -20.98
N ASN A 168 -14.37 -3.81 -21.59
CA ASN A 168 -15.43 -4.39 -22.43
C ASN A 168 -16.49 -3.34 -22.77
N ASN A 169 -16.48 -2.89 -24.03
CA ASN A 169 -17.65 -2.62 -24.86
C ASN A 169 -17.17 -2.49 -26.32
N ASN A 170 -16.84 -3.62 -26.93
CA ASN A 170 -16.91 -3.79 -28.39
C ASN A 170 -18.07 -4.74 -28.67
#